data_AF-A0A419SF43-F1
#
_entry.id   AF-A0A419SF43-F1
#
_cell.length_a   1.000
_cell.length_b   1.000
_cell.length_c   1.000
_cell.angle_alpha   90.00
_cell.angle_beta   90.00
_cell.angle_gamma   90.00
#
_symmetry.space_group_name_H-M   'P 1'
#
loop_
_entity.id
_entity.type
_entity.pdbx_description
1 polymer ?
#
loop_
_entity_poly.entity_id
_entity_poly.type
_entity_poly.pdbx_seq_one_letter_code
_entity_poly.pdbx_strand_id
1 'polypeptide(L)'
;METNKLVPELDGLIYKFTELLTGEATDENIEMVKIWCMYSHMLKVMPPLVKHWTSIEEHQDAKRKVREIFEQIQRQNEENKKQIRAHQATLNQSK
;
A
#
# COMPACT_ATOMS: atom_id res chain seq x y z
N MET A 1 19.39 10.13 -16.59
CA MET A 1 18.56 11.35 -16.58
C MET A 1 17.98 11.46 -15.18
N GLU A 2 18.30 12.51 -14.44
CA GLU A 2 17.60 12.80 -13.19
C GLU A 2 16.16 13.14 -13.54
N THR A 3 15.22 12.32 -13.08
CA THR A 3 13.79 12.62 -13.13
C THR A 3 13.53 13.78 -12.17
N ASN A 4 13.36 14.98 -12.71
CA ASN A 4 12.98 16.15 -11.93
C ASN A 4 11.63 15.86 -11.24
N LYS A 5 11.65 15.67 -9.92
CA LYS A 5 10.45 15.31 -9.16
C LYS A 5 9.58 16.55 -8.99
N LEU A 6 8.30 16.43 -9.34
CA LEU A 6 7.34 17.55 -9.25
C LEU A 6 7.10 18.00 -7.81
N VAL A 7 7.18 17.08 -6.84
CA VAL A 7 7.04 17.35 -5.40
C VAL A 7 8.04 16.45 -4.64
N PRO A 8 9.29 16.89 -4.45
CA PRO A 8 10.33 16.07 -3.81
C PRO A 8 9.97 15.59 -2.40
N GLU A 9 9.24 16.39 -1.62
CA GLU A 9 8.83 16.08 -0.25
C GLU A 9 7.80 14.94 -0.19
N LEU A 10 7.12 14.66 -1.30
CA LEU A 10 6.10 13.61 -1.36
C LEU A 10 6.70 12.23 -1.14
N ASP A 11 7.94 11.99 -1.55
CA ASP A 11 8.58 10.69 -1.33
C ASP A 11 8.80 10.40 0.15
N GLY A 12 9.19 11.42 0.93
CA GLY A 12 9.32 11.30 2.37
C GLY A 12 7.97 10.99 3.03
N LEU A 13 6.89 11.63 2.56
CA LEU A 13 5.54 11.34 3.02
C LEU A 13 5.10 9.91 2.67
N ILE A 14 5.34 9.45 1.44
CA ILE A 14 5.01 8.09 1.00
C ILE A 14 5.81 7.07 1.80
N TYR A 15 7.11 7.29 1.99
CA TYR A 15 7.97 6.43 2.80
C TYR A 15 7.39 6.28 4.20
N LYS A 16 7.09 7.41 4.88
CA LYS A 16 6.57 7.37 6.24
C LYS A 16 5.18 6.76 6.31
N PHE A 17 4.33 7.04 5.33
CA PHE A 17 3.00 6.44 5.24
C PHE A 17 3.08 4.92 5.10
N THR A 18 3.96 4.41 4.25
CA THR A 18 4.20 2.97 4.09
C THR A 18 4.72 2.37 5.39
N GLU A 19 5.75 2.95 6.01
CA GLU A 19 6.28 2.46 7.29
C GLU A 19 5.20 2.37 8.38
N LEU A 20 4.38 3.41 8.52
CA LEU A 20 3.30 3.43 9.50
C LEU A 20 2.18 2.43 9.17
N LEU A 21 1.98 2.11 7.89
CA LEU A 21 0.93 1.21 7.43
C LEU A 21 1.36 -0.26 7.53
N THR A 22 2.54 -0.61 7.03
CA THR A 22 3.02 -1.99 6.88
C THR A 22 4.03 -2.42 7.94
N GLY A 23 4.58 -1.47 8.71
CA GLY A 23 5.64 -1.69 9.69
C GLY A 23 7.05 -1.43 9.15
N GLU A 24 7.22 -1.42 7.82
CA GLU A 24 8.51 -1.17 7.16
C GLU A 24 8.31 -0.56 5.75
N ALA A 25 9.19 0.35 5.35
CA ALA A 25 9.13 1.02 4.05
C ALA A 25 10.21 0.49 3.09
N THR A 26 10.16 -0.80 2.79
CA THR A 26 10.95 -1.39 1.69
C THR A 26 10.48 -0.85 0.33
N ASP A 27 11.35 -0.88 -0.68
CA ASP A 27 10.99 -0.45 -2.04
C ASP A 27 9.75 -1.21 -2.58
N GLU A 28 9.66 -2.51 -2.27
CA GLU A 28 8.51 -3.34 -2.62
C GLU A 28 7.22 -2.87 -1.92
N ASN A 29 7.27 -2.62 -0.61
CA ASN A 29 6.11 -2.14 0.14
C ASN A 29 5.68 -0.75 -0.34
N ILE A 30 6.63 0.14 -0.65
CA ILE A 30 6.34 1.46 -1.19
C ILE A 30 5.61 1.33 -2.53
N GLU A 31 6.07 0.46 -3.42
CA GLU A 31 5.45 0.25 -4.72
C GLU A 31 4.04 -0.36 -4.60
N MET A 32 3.88 -1.38 -3.73
CA MET A 32 2.58 -1.96 -3.42
C MET A 32 1.59 -0.91 -2.90
N VAL A 33 2.02 -0.05 -1.97
CA VAL A 33 1.16 1.01 -1.41
C VAL A 33 0.79 2.04 -2.48
N LYS A 34 1.70 2.43 -3.37
CA LYS A 34 1.40 3.33 -4.51
C LYS A 34 0.33 2.71 -5.42
N ILE A 35 0.50 1.44 -5.81
CA ILE A 35 -0.47 0.71 -6.63
C ILE A 35 -1.82 0.65 -5.92
N TRP A 36 -1.83 0.27 -4.64
CA TRP A 36 -3.05 0.18 -3.84
C TRP A 36 -3.79 1.52 -3.74
N CYS A 37 -3.09 2.61 -3.43
CA CYS A 37 -3.68 3.95 -3.37
C CYS A 37 -4.28 4.38 -4.71
N MET A 38 -3.52 4.21 -5.80
CA MET A 38 -3.96 4.61 -7.14
C MET A 38 -5.12 3.76 -7.64
N TYR A 39 -5.02 2.44 -7.54
CA TYR A 39 -6.09 1.54 -7.96
C TYR A 39 -7.36 1.75 -7.12
N SER A 40 -7.23 1.93 -5.80
CA SER A 40 -8.35 2.26 -4.91
C SER A 40 -9.01 3.58 -5.28
N HIS A 41 -8.23 4.58 -5.69
CA HIS A 41 -8.78 5.85 -6.14
C HIS A 41 -9.53 5.69 -7.47
N MET A 42 -8.93 5.01 -8.46
CA MET A 42 -9.57 4.72 -9.75
C MET A 42 -10.90 3.98 -9.60
N LEU A 43 -10.96 2.97 -8.71
CA LEU A 43 -12.21 2.27 -8.39
C LEU A 43 -13.32 3.20 -7.91
N LYS A 44 -12.97 4.27 -7.17
CA LYS A 44 -13.92 5.24 -6.63
C LYS A 44 -14.33 6.28 -7.66
N VAL A 45 -13.37 6.84 -8.39
CA VAL A 45 -13.63 8.01 -9.27
C VAL A 45 -13.99 7.63 -10.70
N MET A 46 -13.53 6.47 -11.17
CA MET A 46 -13.81 5.96 -12.51
C MET A 46 -14.09 4.44 -12.52
N PRO A 47 -15.15 3.96 -11.84
CA PRO A 47 -15.51 2.54 -11.85
C PRO A 47 -15.68 1.93 -13.27
N PRO A 48 -16.27 2.62 -14.27
CA PRO A 48 -16.40 2.08 -15.63
C PRO A 48 -15.05 1.78 -16.29
N LEU A 49 -14.03 2.62 -16.06
CA LEU A 49 -12.68 2.43 -16.58
C LEU A 49 -12.07 1.13 -16.03
N VAL A 50 -12.12 0.97 -14.70
CA VAL A 50 -11.57 -0.23 -14.05
C VAL A 50 -12.33 -1.48 -14.47
N LYS A 51 -13.67 -1.40 -14.60
CA LYS A 51 -14.50 -2.51 -15.09
C LYS A 51 -14.11 -2.91 -16.50
N HIS A 52 -13.92 -1.94 -17.40
CA HIS A 52 -13.50 -2.22 -18.77
C HIS A 52 -12.10 -2.84 -18.80
N TRP A 53 -11.13 -2.24 -18.11
CA TRP A 53 -9.76 -2.75 -18.05
C TRP A 53 -9.70 -4.20 -17.53
N THR A 54 -10.44 -4.51 -16.47
CA THR A 54 -10.52 -5.86 -15.88
C THR A 54 -11.36 -6.88 -16.67
N SER A 55 -12.05 -6.45 -17.73
CA SER A 55 -12.82 -7.34 -18.62
C SER A 55 -12.00 -7.88 -19.79
N ILE A 56 -10.82 -7.30 -20.04
CA ILE A 56 -9.90 -7.73 -21.09
C ILE A 56 -9.16 -8.99 -20.60
N GLU A 57 -9.09 -10.03 -21.43
CA GLU A 57 -8.49 -11.33 -21.06
C GLU A 57 -6.99 -11.19 -20.71
N GLU A 58 -6.24 -10.42 -21.49
CA GLU A 58 -4.81 -10.19 -21.27
C GLU A 58 -4.48 -9.49 -19.93
N HIS A 59 -5.49 -8.87 -19.30
CA HIS A 59 -5.35 -8.21 -18.00
C HIS A 59 -5.78 -9.06 -16.81
N GLN A 60 -6.24 -10.31 -17.00
CA GLN A 60 -6.66 -11.15 -15.88
C GLN A 60 -5.53 -11.40 -14.88
N ASP A 61 -4.30 -11.57 -15.35
CA ASP A 61 -3.12 -11.76 -14.51
C ASP A 61 -2.80 -10.50 -13.70
N ALA A 62 -2.84 -9.33 -14.34
CA ALA A 62 -2.63 -8.05 -13.67
C ALA A 62 -3.71 -7.78 -12.61
N LYS A 63 -4.97 -8.10 -12.91
CA LYS A 63 -6.08 -8.03 -11.95
C LYS A 63 -5.85 -8.93 -10.73
N ARG A 64 -5.38 -10.17 -10.94
CA ARG A 64 -5.01 -11.08 -9.84
C ARG A 64 -3.88 -10.48 -9.01
N LYS A 65 -2.84 -9.94 -9.64
CA LYS A 65 -1.71 -9.32 -8.94
C LYS A 65 -2.14 -8.11 -8.09
N VAL A 66 -3.02 -7.26 -8.60
CA VAL A 66 -3.58 -6.15 -7.81
C VAL A 66 -4.33 -6.66 -6.60
N ARG A 67 -5.12 -7.73 -6.74
CA ARG A 67 -5.80 -8.35 -5.61
C ARG A 67 -4.80 -8.88 -4.56
N GLU A 68 -3.76 -9.57 -4.98
CA GLU A 68 -2.70 -10.06 -4.08
C GLU A 68 -2.03 -8.92 -3.31
N ILE A 69 -1.78 -7.78 -3.96
CA ILE A 69 -1.22 -6.57 -3.32
C ILE A 69 -2.16 -6.07 -2.22
N PHE A 70 -3.47 -5.99 -2.49
CA PHE A 70 -4.46 -5.56 -1.49
C PHE A 70 -4.44 -6.49 -0.27
N GLU A 71 -4.45 -7.80 -0.50
CA GLU A 71 -4.41 -8.80 0.57
C GLU A 71 -3.08 -8.74 1.35
N GLN A 72 -1.96 -8.49 0.69
CA GLN A 72 -0.64 -8.35 1.32
C GLN A 72 -0.58 -7.12 2.23
N ILE A 73 -1.01 -5.95 1.75
CA ILE A 73 -1.05 -4.72 2.56
C ILE A 73 -1.98 -4.90 3.77
N GLN A 74 -3.13 -5.56 3.57
CA GLN A 74 -4.04 -5.84 4.68
C GLN A 74 -3.36 -6.70 5.75
N ARG A 75 -2.71 -7.81 5.36
CA ARG A 75 -1.97 -8.68 6.29
C ARG A 75 -0.88 -7.92 7.03
N GLN A 76 -0.06 -7.14 6.33
CA GLN A 76 1.02 -6.36 6.94
C GLN A 76 0.49 -5.32 7.93
N ASN A 77 -0.60 -4.62 7.61
CA ASN A 77 -1.21 -3.65 8.50
C ASN A 77 -1.80 -4.31 9.76
N GLU A 78 -2.45 -5.46 9.62
CA GLU A 78 -2.94 -6.22 10.77
C GLU A 78 -1.78 -6.68 11.67
N GLU A 79 -0.69 -7.16 11.08
CA GLU A 79 0.51 -7.59 11.80
C GLU A 79 1.19 -6.41 12.53
N ASN A 80 1.43 -5.29 11.82
CA ASN A 80 1.99 -4.09 12.41
C ASN A 80 1.15 -3.58 13.60
N LYS A 81 -0.18 -3.56 13.46
CA LYS A 81 -1.08 -3.21 14.57
C LYS A 81 -0.95 -4.15 15.76
N LYS A 82 -0.78 -5.46 15.55
CA LYS A 82 -0.55 -6.42 16.64
C LYS A 82 0.78 -6.15 17.34
N GLN A 83 1.85 -5.90 16.58
CA GLN A 83 3.18 -5.60 17.14
C GLN A 83 3.17 -4.32 17.97
N ILE A 84 2.55 -3.24 17.47
CA ILE A 84 2.40 -1.98 18.20
C ILE A 84 1.65 -2.21 19.53
N ARG A 85 0.54 -2.97 19.52
CA ARG A 85 -0.23 -3.28 20.74
C ARG A 85 0.58 -4.13 21.72
N ALA A 86 1.31 -5.13 21.24
CA ALA A 86 2.15 -5.99 22.06
C ALA A 86 3.25 -5.16 22.74
N HIS A 87 3.93 -4.29 21.99
CA HIS A 87 4.97 -3.41 22.52
C HIS A 87 4.41 -2.46 23.59
N GLN A 88 3.23 -1.87 23.36
CA GLN A 88 2.55 -1.01 24.35
C GLN A 88 2.19 -1.78 25.63
N ALA A 89 1.74 -3.03 25.52
CA ALA A 89 1.42 -3.86 26.69
C ALA A 89 2.66 -4.16 27.54
N THR A 90 3.81 -4.48 26.90
CA THR A 90 5.07 -4.72 27.61
C THR A 90 5.56 -3.47 28.35
N LEU A 91 5.49 -2.30 27.72
CA LEU A 91 5.87 -1.03 28.36
C LEU A 91 5.00 -0.69 29.58
N ASN A 92 3.71 -1.02 29.53
CA ASN A 92 2.78 -0.76 30.63
C ASN A 92 2.95 -1.73 31.81
N GLN A 93 3.45 -2.96 31.58
CA GLN A 93 3.75 -3.94 32.63
C GLN A 93 5.09 -3.68 33.34
N SER A 94 5.98 -2.90 32.71
CA SER A 94 7.31 -2.55 33.25
C SER A 94 7.33 -1.24 34.04
N LYS A 95 6.16 -0.63 34.26
CA LYS A 95 5.93 0.58 35.07
C LYS A 95 5.15 0.22 36.32
#